data_AF-A0A1V5NQK3-F1
#
_entry.id   AF-A0A1V5NQK3-F1
#
_cell.length_a   1.000
_cell.length_b   1.000
_cell.length_c   1.000
_cell.angle_alpha   90.00
_cell.angle_beta   90.00
_cell.angle_gamma   90.00
#
_symmetry.space_group_name_H-M   'P 1'
#
loop_
_entity.id
_entity.type
_entity.pdbx_description
1 polymer ?
#
loop_
_entity_poly.entity_id
_entity_poly.type
_entity_poly.pdbx_seq_one_letter_code
_entity_poly.pdbx_strand_id
1 'polypeptide(L)'
;MEETLGNLGVEVERSMFLTGWTRDNTWTETTEMMSVKEAAAPYLPELVGGHGRDSIGNTILCAKRGFDGMIQIAPFTCIPEIVARTILPRVSRDYDIPVLTFFLDEQTGKAGMSTRLEAFTDLMRRKKRLQKRHFTLTG
;
A
#
# COMPACT_ATOMS: atom_id res chain seq x y z
N MET A 1 -2.44 -9.67 11.65
CA MET A 1 -1.51 -9.07 10.68
C MET A 1 -0.72 -7.96 11.34
N GLU A 2 -1.39 -6.95 11.94
CA GLU A 2 -0.71 -5.87 12.68
C GLU A 2 0.21 -6.40 13.78
N GLU A 3 -0.25 -7.36 14.61
CA GLU A 3 0.61 -8.00 15.62
C GLU A 3 1.86 -8.66 15.01
N THR A 4 1.70 -9.39 13.90
CA THR A 4 2.81 -10.04 13.19
C THR A 4 3.81 -9.00 12.69
N LEU A 5 3.34 -7.90 12.10
CA LEU A 5 4.18 -6.80 11.64
C LEU A 5 4.86 -6.07 12.80
N GLY A 6 4.17 -5.86 13.91
CA GLY A 6 4.73 -5.31 15.14
C GLY A 6 5.86 -6.17 15.71
N ASN A 7 5.70 -7.50 15.73
CA ASN A 7 6.75 -8.44 16.13
C ASN A 7 7.97 -8.41 15.18
N LEU A 8 7.77 -7.99 13.94
CA LEU A 8 8.84 -7.74 12.97
C LEU A 8 9.41 -6.31 13.09
N GLY A 9 9.02 -5.52 14.09
CA GLY A 9 9.49 -4.15 14.27
C GLY A 9 9.01 -3.20 13.15
N VAL A 10 7.87 -3.50 12.54
CA VAL A 10 7.22 -2.66 11.53
C VAL A 10 6.11 -1.85 12.18
N GLU A 11 6.14 -0.54 11.97
CA GLU A 11 5.02 0.35 12.30
C GLU A 11 4.00 0.34 11.16
N VAL A 12 2.72 0.25 11.51
CA VAL A 12 1.64 0.11 10.53
C VAL A 12 0.69 1.31 10.66
N GLU A 13 0.50 2.02 9.55
CA GLU A 13 -0.57 3.01 9.41
C GLU A 13 -1.67 2.46 8.50
N ARG A 14 -2.92 2.55 8.95
CA ARG A 14 -4.08 2.11 8.15
C ARG A 14 -4.64 3.29 7.37
N SER A 15 -4.53 3.21 6.04
CA SER A 15 -5.01 4.27 5.13
C SER A 15 -6.51 4.21 4.83
N MET A 16 -7.16 3.05 5.04
CA MET A 16 -8.58 2.85 4.76
C MET A 16 -9.24 1.92 5.79
N PHE A 17 -10.51 2.16 6.09
CA PHE A 17 -11.35 1.31 6.95
C PHE A 17 -12.51 0.74 6.13
N LEU A 18 -12.66 -0.59 6.10
CA LEU A 18 -13.80 -1.29 5.46
C LEU A 18 -15.17 -0.85 6.01
N THR A 19 -15.25 -0.42 7.28
CA THR A 19 -16.48 -0.03 7.97
C THR A 19 -16.78 1.47 7.92
N GLY A 20 -15.99 2.25 7.19
CA GLY A 20 -16.00 3.71 7.23
C GLY A 20 -16.46 4.39 5.93
N TRP A 21 -17.46 3.86 5.22
CA TRP A 21 -17.98 4.48 4.00
C TRP A 21 -18.69 5.83 4.26
N THR A 22 -18.88 6.24 5.52
CA THR A 22 -19.51 7.51 5.92
C THR A 22 -18.55 8.53 6.52
N ARG A 23 -17.29 8.17 6.76
CA ARG A 23 -16.25 9.11 7.23
C ARG A 23 -15.25 9.40 6.11
N ASP A 24 -15.80 9.77 4.96
CA ASP A 24 -15.10 10.71 4.10
C ASP A 24 -14.73 11.94 4.94
N ASN A 25 -13.49 12.42 4.78
CA ASN A 25 -12.92 13.67 5.30
C ASN A 25 -12.25 13.75 6.69
N THR A 26 -12.12 12.72 7.52
CA THR A 26 -11.25 12.88 8.72
C THR A 26 -9.79 12.50 8.47
N TRP A 27 -9.17 13.13 7.47
CA TRP A 27 -7.80 13.64 7.57
C TRP A 27 -7.53 14.64 6.44
N THR A 28 -8.29 15.73 6.41
CA THR A 28 -7.84 16.99 5.81
C THR A 28 -6.50 17.37 6.44
N GLU A 29 -5.54 17.75 5.59
CA GLU A 29 -4.20 18.26 5.91
C GLU A 29 -3.14 17.19 6.21
N THR A 30 -2.80 16.38 5.20
CA THR A 30 -1.37 16.07 5.01
C THR A 30 -0.80 17.10 4.05
N THR A 31 0.48 17.43 4.24
CA THR A 31 1.29 18.48 3.62
C THR A 31 1.31 18.51 2.06
N GLU A 32 0.55 17.65 1.40
CA GLU A 32 0.40 17.60 -0.05
C GLU A 32 -0.99 18.04 -0.49
N MET A 33 -1.04 19.05 -1.37
CA MET A 33 -2.24 19.66 -1.97
C MET A 33 -3.09 18.71 -2.86
N MET A 34 -2.85 17.39 -2.81
CA MET A 34 -3.38 16.41 -3.75
C MET A 34 -4.28 15.41 -3.04
N SER A 35 -5.54 15.32 -3.48
CA SER A 35 -6.49 14.32 -3.01
C SER A 35 -6.13 12.91 -3.52
N VAL A 36 -6.62 11.88 -2.82
CA VAL A 36 -6.52 10.47 -3.24
C VAL A 36 -7.03 10.28 -4.68
N LYS A 37 -8.13 10.95 -5.03
CA LYS A 37 -8.75 10.87 -6.36
C LYS A 37 -7.86 11.48 -7.44
N GLU A 38 -7.20 12.61 -7.15
CA GLU A 38 -6.26 13.26 -8.06
C GLU A 38 -4.99 12.42 -8.24
N ALA A 39 -4.45 11.87 -7.15
CA ALA A 39 -3.28 10.99 -7.19
C ALA A 39 -3.53 9.75 -8.07
N ALA A 40 -4.73 9.17 -8.01
CA ALA A 40 -5.08 7.98 -8.79
C ALA A 40 -5.44 8.26 -10.26
N ALA A 41 -5.85 9.48 -10.61
CA ALA A 41 -6.39 9.83 -11.92
C ALA A 41 -5.49 9.44 -13.12
N PRO A 42 -4.15 9.56 -13.06
CA PRO A 42 -3.26 9.14 -14.16
C PRO A 42 -3.27 7.64 -14.45
N TYR A 43 -3.72 6.83 -13.50
CA TYR A 43 -3.72 5.37 -13.60
C TYR A 43 -5.13 4.79 -13.74
N LEU A 44 -6.12 5.44 -13.12
CA LEU A 44 -7.52 5.05 -13.15
C LEU A 44 -8.40 6.31 -13.21
N PRO A 45 -8.62 6.87 -14.41
CA PRO A 45 -9.39 8.12 -14.58
C PRO A 45 -10.88 7.91 -14.33
N GLU A 46 -11.40 6.72 -14.67
CA GLU A 46 -12.81 6.38 -14.58
C GLU A 46 -13.28 6.19 -13.13
N LEU A 47 -14.55 6.51 -12.88
CA LEU A 47 -15.20 6.20 -11.61
C LEU A 47 -15.58 4.72 -11.59
N VAL A 48 -14.65 3.90 -11.12
CA VAL A 48 -14.93 2.52 -10.74
C VAL A 48 -15.47 2.58 -9.31
N GLY A 49 -16.75 2.25 -9.11
CA GLY A 49 -17.33 2.18 -7.75
C GLY A 49 -16.50 1.27 -6.83
N GLY A 50 -16.65 1.38 -5.51
CA GLY A 50 -15.79 0.67 -4.54
C GLY A 50 -14.45 1.38 -4.31
N HIS A 51 -13.43 0.65 -3.82
CA HIS A 51 -12.19 1.25 -3.28
C HIS A 51 -10.97 1.21 -4.22
N GLY A 52 -11.13 0.71 -5.45
CA GLY A 52 -10.00 0.47 -6.35
C GLY A 52 -9.19 1.73 -6.67
N ARG A 53 -9.87 2.86 -6.87
CA ARG A 53 -9.23 4.17 -7.07
C ARG A 53 -8.52 4.65 -5.81
N ASP A 54 -9.12 4.43 -4.65
CA ASP A 54 -8.54 4.83 -3.38
C ASP A 54 -7.29 4.03 -3.03
N SER A 55 -7.28 2.72 -3.31
CA SER A 55 -6.11 1.86 -3.15
C SER A 55 -4.92 2.36 -3.97
N ILE A 56 -5.15 2.80 -5.21
CA ILE A 56 -4.11 3.40 -6.06
C ILE A 56 -3.65 4.74 -5.48
N GLY A 57 -4.58 5.64 -5.18
CA GLY A 57 -4.27 6.99 -4.72
C GLY A 57 -3.54 6.99 -3.38
N ASN A 58 -3.99 6.19 -2.41
CA ASN A 58 -3.33 6.04 -1.13
C ASN A 58 -1.92 5.45 -1.27
N THR A 59 -1.70 4.49 -2.18
CA THR A 59 -0.36 3.95 -2.43
C THR A 59 0.61 5.06 -2.87
N ILE A 60 0.14 5.96 -3.74
CA ILE A 60 0.93 7.09 -4.24
C ILE A 60 1.21 8.09 -3.11
N LEU A 61 0.19 8.48 -2.34
CA LEU A 61 0.36 9.42 -1.23
C LEU A 61 1.27 8.84 -0.14
N CYS A 62 1.17 7.54 0.17
CA CYS A 62 2.08 6.87 1.09
C CYS A 62 3.52 6.88 0.57
N ALA A 63 3.74 6.63 -0.73
CA ALA A 63 5.09 6.70 -1.31
C ALA A 63 5.72 8.08 -1.10
N LYS A 64 4.96 9.14 -1.37
CA LYS A 64 5.44 10.52 -1.20
C LYS A 64 5.67 10.92 0.26
N ARG A 65 4.87 10.36 1.19
CA ARG A 65 5.06 10.49 2.64
C ARG A 65 6.26 9.71 3.19
N GLY A 66 6.96 8.95 2.34
CA GLY A 66 8.17 8.22 2.72
C GLY A 66 7.90 6.84 3.33
N PHE A 67 6.75 6.23 3.05
CA PHE A 67 6.47 4.86 3.46
C PHE A 67 7.35 3.86 2.70
N ASP A 68 7.74 2.79 3.41
CA ASP A 68 8.65 1.78 2.86
C ASP A 68 7.99 0.82 1.89
N GLY A 69 6.68 0.62 2.04
CA GLY A 69 5.90 -0.33 1.29
C GLY A 69 4.42 -0.21 1.62
N MET A 70 3.58 -0.81 0.77
CA MET A 70 2.13 -0.81 0.91
C MET A 70 1.62 -2.25 0.95
N ILE A 71 0.66 -2.53 1.83
CA ILE A 71 -0.03 -3.83 1.87
C ILE A 71 -1.48 -3.62 1.46
N GLN A 72 -1.87 -4.17 0.31
CA GLN A 72 -3.26 -4.18 -0.15
C GLN A 72 -3.96 -5.42 0.40
N ILE A 73 -5.10 -5.24 1.05
CA ILE A 73 -5.94 -6.35 1.55
C ILE A 73 -7.33 -6.18 0.96
N ALA A 74 -7.81 -7.18 0.24
CA ALA A 74 -9.13 -7.13 -0.40
C ALA A 74 -9.79 -8.51 -0.43
N PRO A 75 -11.13 -8.62 -0.44
CA PRO A 75 -11.80 -9.88 -0.73
C PRO A 75 -11.70 -10.19 -2.23
N PHE A 76 -11.66 -11.47 -2.61
CA PHE A 76 -11.64 -11.88 -4.02
C PHE A 76 -12.87 -11.42 -4.82
N THR A 77 -13.96 -11.05 -4.16
CA THR A 77 -15.20 -10.59 -4.79
C THR A 77 -15.22 -9.09 -5.11
N CYS A 78 -14.21 -8.33 -4.67
CA CYS A 78 -14.14 -6.89 -4.94
C CYS A 78 -13.45 -6.63 -6.28
N ILE A 79 -14.23 -6.62 -7.38
CA ILE A 79 -13.75 -6.32 -8.74
C ILE A 79 -12.92 -5.02 -8.80
N PRO A 80 -13.31 -3.91 -8.16
CA PRO A 80 -12.50 -2.69 -8.16
C PRO A 80 -11.09 -2.88 -7.58
N GLU A 81 -10.95 -3.69 -6.53
CA GLU A 81 -9.65 -4.02 -5.92
C GLU A 81 -8.83 -4.99 -6.78
N ILE A 82 -9.49 -5.89 -7.52
CA ILE A 82 -8.84 -6.71 -8.54
C ILE A 82 -8.25 -5.83 -9.63
N VAL A 83 -9.00 -4.84 -10.12
CA VAL A 83 -8.51 -3.85 -11.08
C VAL A 83 -7.35 -3.06 -10.49
N ALA A 84 -7.47 -2.60 -9.24
CA ALA A 84 -6.36 -1.90 -8.57
C ALA A 84 -5.09 -2.77 -8.51
N ARG A 85 -5.21 -4.06 -8.19
CA ARG A 85 -4.07 -4.99 -8.16
C ARG A 85 -3.34 -5.09 -9.51
N THR A 86 -4.03 -4.99 -10.65
CA THR A 86 -3.36 -5.03 -11.95
C THR A 86 -2.59 -3.74 -12.26
N ILE A 87 -3.00 -2.63 -11.65
CA ILE A 87 -2.42 -1.30 -11.83
C ILE A 87 -1.26 -1.04 -10.85
N LEU A 88 -1.38 -1.52 -9.61
CA LEU A 88 -0.40 -1.29 -8.54
C LEU A 88 1.05 -1.70 -8.87
N PRO A 89 1.35 -2.73 -9.69
CA PRO A 89 2.72 -3.00 -10.14
C PRO A 89 3.34 -1.86 -10.95
N ARG A 90 2.53 -1.11 -11.71
CA ARG A 90 3.00 0.07 -12.44
C ARG A 90 3.28 1.21 -11.46
N VAL A 91 2.32 1.52 -10.59
CA VAL A 91 2.46 2.53 -9.51
C VAL A 91 3.69 2.24 -8.65
N SER A 92 3.91 0.98 -8.30
CA SER A 92 5.04 0.52 -7.51
C SER A 92 6.39 0.86 -8.14
N ARG A 93 6.50 0.77 -9.47
CA ARG A 93 7.71 1.18 -10.21
C ARG A 93 7.82 2.70 -10.32
N ASP A 94 6.71 3.36 -10.66
CA ASP A 94 6.70 4.79 -10.95
C ASP A 94 7.01 5.64 -9.69
N TYR A 95 6.63 5.16 -8.51
CA TYR A 95 6.87 5.82 -7.22
C TYR A 95 7.88 5.09 -6.31
N ASP A 96 8.54 4.06 -6.83
CA ASP A 96 9.51 3.24 -6.09
C ASP A 96 8.99 2.76 -4.72
N ILE A 97 7.70 2.42 -4.61
CA ILE A 97 7.07 1.85 -3.40
C ILE A 97 6.66 0.39 -3.65
N PRO A 98 7.26 -0.61 -2.97
CA PRO A 98 6.85 -2.01 -3.12
C PRO A 98 5.45 -2.25 -2.56
N VAL A 99 4.67 -3.09 -3.25
CA VAL A 99 3.28 -3.41 -2.88
C VAL A 99 3.09 -4.91 -2.70
N LEU A 100 2.48 -5.32 -1.59
CA LEU A 100 2.11 -6.70 -1.29
C LEU A 100 0.58 -6.82 -1.22
N THR A 101 -0.02 -7.68 -2.06
CA THR A 101 -1.48 -7.90 -2.04
C THR A 101 -1.84 -9.23 -1.39
N PHE A 102 -2.78 -9.20 -0.44
CA PHE A 102 -3.50 -10.35 0.08
C PHE A 102 -4.96 -10.30 -0.36
N PHE A 103 -5.37 -11.31 -1.12
CA PHE A 103 -6.79 -11.57 -1.30
C PHE A 103 -7.27 -12.52 -0.21
N LEU A 104 -8.35 -12.14 0.47
CA LEU A 104 -8.98 -12.94 1.51
C LEU A 104 -9.95 -13.93 0.85
N ASP A 105 -9.63 -15.23 0.93
CA ASP A 105 -10.56 -16.34 0.69
C ASP A 105 -10.63 -17.26 1.92
N GLU A 106 -11.58 -18.20 1.89
CA GLU A 106 -11.73 -19.30 2.86
C GLU A 106 -10.44 -20.13 3.05
N GLN A 107 -9.50 -20.08 2.10
CA GLN A 107 -8.30 -20.92 2.02
C GLN A 107 -7.02 -20.20 2.46
N THR A 108 -7.11 -18.97 2.99
CA THR A 108 -5.92 -18.20 3.36
C THR A 108 -5.29 -18.77 4.63
N GLY A 109 -4.35 -19.71 4.46
CA GLY A 109 -3.62 -20.32 5.56
C GLY A 109 -2.77 -19.30 6.32
N LYS A 110 -2.96 -19.22 7.64
CA LYS A 110 -2.25 -18.29 8.55
C LYS A 110 -0.71 -18.33 8.38
N ALA A 111 -0.14 -19.51 8.19
CA ALA A 111 1.30 -19.68 8.01
C ALA A 111 1.82 -19.04 6.72
N GLY A 112 1.10 -19.18 5.60
CA GLY A 112 1.48 -18.58 4.32
C GLY A 112 1.45 -17.05 4.33
N MET A 113 0.59 -16.45 5.16
CA MET A 113 0.57 -15.00 5.37
C MET A 113 1.82 -14.52 6.11
N SER A 114 2.17 -15.13 7.25
CA SER A 114 3.34 -14.73 8.04
C SER A 114 4.63 -14.77 7.23
N THR A 115 4.92 -15.86 6.52
CA THR A 115 6.14 -15.97 5.70
C THR A 115 6.21 -14.92 4.59
N ARG A 116 5.06 -14.55 3.99
CA ARG A 116 5.02 -13.50 2.97
C ARG A 116 5.26 -12.11 3.57
N LEU A 117 4.76 -11.84 4.77
CA LEU A 117 5.02 -10.59 5.49
C LEU A 117 6.48 -10.47 5.91
N GLU A 118 7.08 -11.55 6.41
CA GLU A 118 8.50 -11.65 6.73
C GLU A 118 9.36 -11.33 5.51
N ALA A 119 9.14 -12.06 4.41
CA ALA A 119 9.87 -11.87 3.17
C ALA A 119 9.72 -10.44 2.62
N PHE A 120 8.51 -9.87 2.68
CA PHE A 120 8.27 -8.49 2.25
C PHE A 120 9.01 -7.48 3.11
N THR A 121 8.97 -7.63 4.43
CA THR A 121 9.67 -6.76 5.38
C THR A 121 11.20 -6.81 5.17
N ASP A 122 11.75 -7.99 4.93
CA ASP A 122 13.18 -8.17 4.67
C ASP A 122 13.63 -7.51 3.36
N LEU A 123 12.79 -7.57 2.32
CA LEU A 123 13.03 -6.82 1.09
C LEU A 123 13.08 -5.30 1.34
N MET A 124 12.18 -4.76 2.18
CA MET A 124 12.15 -3.32 2.49
C MET A 124 13.40 -2.89 3.27
N ARG A 125 13.79 -3.68 4.27
CA ARG A 125 15.02 -3.46 5.05
C ARG A 125 16.26 -3.49 4.16
N ARG A 126 16.33 -4.45 3.23
CA ARG A 126 17.43 -4.54 2.27
C ARG A 126 17.50 -3.32 1.37
N LYS A 127 16.36 -2.88 0.83
CA LYS A 127 16.26 -1.67 0.00
C LYS A 127 16.76 -0.43 0.76
N LYS A 128 16.29 -0.21 1.98
CA LYS A 128 16.76 0.88 2.86
C LYS A 128 18.27 0.86 3.10
N ARG A 129 18.84 -0.31 3.37
CA ARG A 129 20.29 -0.47 3.58
C ARG A 129 21.08 -0.11 2.33
N LEU A 130 20.61 -0.47 1.15
CA LEU A 130 21.27 -0.15 -0.12
C LEU A 130 21.22 1.36 -0.40
N GLN A 131 20.08 2.01 -0.15
CA GLN A 131 19.94 3.46 -0.26
C GLN A 131 20.87 4.22 0.70
N LYS A 132 20.95 3.80 1.96
CA LYS A 132 21.89 4.39 2.95
C LYS A 132 23.35 4.25 2.51
N ARG A 133 23.75 3.07 2.03
CA ARG A 133 25.12 2.84 1.53
C ARG A 133 25.48 3.69 0.33
N HIS A 134 24.53 3.90 -0.60
CA HIS A 134 24.75 4.78 -1.74
C HIS A 134 25.05 6.21 -1.28
N PHE A 135 24.29 6.72 -0.30
CA PHE A 135 24.47 8.07 0.24
C PHE A 135 25.82 8.26 0.97
N THR A 136 26.32 7.26 1.70
CA THR A 136 27.61 7.35 2.41
C THR A 136 28.83 7.24 1.48
N LEU A 137 28.67 6.75 0.25
CA LEU A 137 29.77 6.57 -0.70
C LEU A 137 29.93 7.76 -1.67
N THR A 138 28.95 8.65 -1.73
CA THR A 138 28.92 9.80 -2.65
C THR A 138 28.96 11.16 -1.95
N GLY A 139 29.05 11.18 -0.61
CA GLY A 139 29.29 12.38 0.20
C GLY A 139 30.63 12.30 0.92
#